data_AF-A0A3D2L5P4-F1
#
_entry.id   AF-A0A3D2L5P4-F1
#
_cell.length_a   1.000
_cell.length_b   1.000
_cell.length_c   1.000
_cell.angle_alpha   90.00
_cell.angle_beta   90.00
_cell.angle_gamma   90.00
#
_symmetry.space_group_name_H-M   'P 1'
#
loop_
_entity.id
_entity.type
_entity.pdbx_description
1 polymer ?
#
loop_
_entity_poly.entity_id
_entity_poly.type
_entity_poly.pdbx_seq_one_letter_code
_entity_poly.pdbx_strand_id
1 'polypeptide(L)'
;DDPFRPMGMGSRSHDGEGLPVQETHLIDNGRLTSWLLNSSSARQLGMEPNGFSALGFGDPPGVTTSNLYLKAGDKTPGELVKGAGKGLLVTDMFGPSINPNNGDYSVGVSGFWFEDGEIAYPVSEVTIAG
;
A
#
# COMPACT_ATOMS: atom_id res chain seq x y z
N ASP A 1 -3.31 7.77 0.91
CA ASP A 1 -4.68 7.29 0.74
C ASP A 1 -5.50 8.41 0.12
N ASP A 2 -6.22 8.13 -0.96
CA ASP A 2 -7.01 9.13 -1.68
C ASP A 2 -8.45 8.63 -1.91
N PRO A 3 -9.42 9.12 -1.14
CA PRO A 3 -10.82 8.71 -1.27
C PRO A 3 -11.53 9.34 -2.47
N PHE A 4 -10.90 10.29 -3.16
CA PHE A 4 -11.48 11.04 -4.27
C PHE A 4 -10.89 10.66 -5.62
N ARG A 5 -10.02 9.64 -5.67
CA ARG A 5 -9.37 9.16 -6.88
C ARG A 5 -10.42 8.80 -7.95
N PRO A 6 -10.42 9.45 -9.13
CA PRO A 6 -11.38 9.12 -10.18
C PRO A 6 -11.36 7.64 -10.54
N MET A 7 -12.54 7.01 -10.55
CA MET A 7 -12.72 5.57 -10.84
C MET A 7 -12.01 4.61 -9.88
N GLY A 8 -11.52 5.07 -8.72
CA GLY A 8 -10.93 4.19 -7.72
C GLY A 8 -12.00 3.34 -7.03
N MET A 9 -11.76 2.03 -6.86
CA MET A 9 -12.72 1.12 -6.25
C MET A 9 -13.07 1.48 -4.80
N GLY A 10 -12.14 2.10 -4.07
CA GLY A 10 -12.34 2.54 -2.69
C GLY A 10 -12.86 3.98 -2.56
N SER A 11 -13.19 4.64 -3.68
CA SER A 11 -13.56 6.06 -3.66
C SER A 11 -14.91 6.27 -2.99
N ARG A 12 -14.99 7.26 -2.11
CA ARG A 12 -16.14 7.47 -1.23
C ARG A 12 -16.22 8.91 -0.74
N SER A 13 -17.42 9.38 -0.43
CA SER A 13 -17.66 10.72 0.14
C SER A 13 -17.65 10.74 1.67
N HIS A 14 -17.78 9.58 2.30
CA HIS A 14 -17.74 9.37 3.74
C HIS A 14 -17.22 7.96 4.05
N ASP A 15 -16.77 7.75 5.29
CA ASP A 15 -16.32 6.43 5.74
C ASP A 15 -17.51 5.54 6.17
N GLY A 16 -17.20 4.36 6.74
CA GLY A 16 -18.20 3.41 7.21
C GLY A 16 -19.04 3.85 8.43
N GLU A 17 -18.63 4.90 9.13
CA GLU A 17 -19.36 5.50 10.25
C GLU A 17 -20.07 6.82 9.83
N GLY A 18 -19.98 7.19 8.55
CA GLY A 18 -20.56 8.42 8.02
C GLY A 18 -19.70 9.67 8.27
N LEU A 19 -18.45 9.51 8.69
CA LEU A 19 -17.53 10.63 8.89
C LEU A 19 -16.97 11.12 7.56
N PRO A 20 -16.64 12.43 7.45
CA PRO A 20 -15.98 12.97 6.27
C PRO A 20 -14.61 12.31 6.06
N VAL A 21 -14.23 12.18 4.79
CA VAL A 21 -12.94 11.62 4.35
C VAL A 21 -12.09 12.71 3.69
N GLN A 22 -10.78 12.50 3.65
CA GLN A 22 -9.83 13.44 3.03
C GLN A 22 -8.62 12.70 2.44
N GLU A 23 -7.94 13.32 1.47
CA GLU A 23 -6.61 12.83 1.05
C GLU A 23 -5.67 12.86 2.26
N THR A 24 -5.04 11.72 2.54
CA THR A 24 -4.11 11.58 3.66
C THR A 24 -2.80 11.00 3.18
N HIS A 25 -1.71 11.75 3.37
CA HIS A 25 -0.36 11.20 3.30
C HIS A 25 -0.15 10.38 4.57
N LEU A 26 -0.05 9.04 4.47
CA LEU A 26 0.29 8.18 5.62
C LEU A 26 1.79 8.17 5.89
N ILE A 27 2.55 8.22 4.81
CA ILE A 27 3.99 8.41 4.83
C ILE A 27 4.27 9.65 3.99
N ASP A 28 4.97 10.61 4.57
CA ASP A 28 5.43 11.81 3.89
C ASP A 28 6.94 11.95 4.04
N ASN A 29 7.65 11.97 2.92
CA ASN A 29 9.12 12.04 2.87
C ASN A 29 9.81 11.04 3.83
N GLY A 30 9.32 9.80 3.87
CA GLY A 30 9.86 8.72 4.70
C GLY A 30 9.44 8.76 6.18
N ARG A 31 8.52 9.65 6.57
CA ARG A 31 8.03 9.77 7.95
C ARG A 31 6.57 9.35 8.04
N LEU A 32 6.23 8.53 9.03
CA LEU A 32 4.83 8.25 9.40
C LEU A 32 4.19 9.54 9.93
N THR A 33 3.01 9.88 9.43
CA THR A 33 2.33 11.15 9.73
C THR A 33 0.99 10.96 10.46
N SER A 34 0.35 9.80 10.33
CA SER A 34 -0.97 9.56 10.91
C SER A 34 -1.22 8.08 11.21
N TRP A 35 -2.04 7.83 12.23
CA TRP A 35 -2.71 6.55 12.45
C TRP A 35 -4.03 6.51 11.68
N LEU A 36 -4.50 5.31 11.33
CA LEU A 36 -5.81 5.11 10.73
C LEU A 36 -6.81 4.81 11.84
N LEU A 37 -7.86 5.63 11.97
CA LEU A 37 -8.76 5.58 13.12
C LEU A 37 -10.23 5.53 12.68
N ASN A 38 -10.96 4.60 13.30
CA ASN A 38 -12.41 4.64 13.44
C ASN A 38 -12.77 5.18 14.84
N SER A 39 -14.06 5.36 15.14
CA SER A 39 -14.50 5.91 16.43
C SER A 39 -14.02 5.12 17.64
N SER A 40 -13.97 3.79 17.54
CA SER A 40 -13.52 2.91 18.63
C SER A 40 -12.03 3.05 18.94
N SER A 41 -11.18 2.94 17.92
CA SER A 41 -9.72 3.06 18.05
C SER A 41 -9.28 4.47 18.44
N ALA A 42 -9.94 5.50 17.87
CA ALA A 42 -9.73 6.89 18.25
C ALA A 42 -9.96 7.09 19.75
N ARG A 43 -11.09 6.60 20.28
CA ARG A 43 -11.42 6.70 21.70
C ARG A 43 -10.41 5.96 22.59
N GLN A 44 -9.93 4.79 22.18
CA GLN A 44 -8.93 4.03 22.95
C GLN A 44 -7.59 4.78 23.05
N LEU A 45 -7.21 5.51 22.01
CA LEU A 45 -5.96 6.27 21.95
C LEU A 45 -6.09 7.71 22.47
N GLY A 46 -7.29 8.15 22.85
CA GLY A 46 -7.55 9.55 23.21
C GLY A 46 -7.36 10.52 22.04
N MET A 47 -7.66 10.04 20.83
CA MET A 47 -7.55 10.77 19.56
C MET A 47 -8.94 10.98 18.95
N GLU A 48 -9.00 11.79 17.89
CA GLU A 48 -10.21 11.99 17.08
C GLU A 48 -10.28 10.98 15.92
N PRO A 49 -11.47 10.47 15.55
CA PRO A 49 -11.62 9.62 14.38
C PRO A 49 -11.38 10.43 13.09
N ASN A 50 -10.80 9.79 12.07
CA ASN A 50 -10.24 10.51 10.92
C ASN A 50 -10.63 9.93 9.55
N GLY A 51 -11.81 9.31 9.45
CA GLY A 51 -12.38 8.91 8.16
C GLY A 51 -11.88 7.57 7.61
N PHE A 52 -11.34 6.70 8.47
CA PHE A 52 -10.82 5.39 8.09
C PHE A 52 -11.68 4.23 8.55
N SER A 53 -12.96 4.46 8.89
CA SER A 53 -13.86 3.37 9.20
C SER A 53 -14.24 2.55 7.96
N ALA A 54 -14.28 1.24 8.10
CA ALA A 54 -14.72 0.30 7.07
C ALA A 54 -16.25 0.25 6.98
N LEU A 55 -16.77 0.16 5.76
CA LEU A 55 -18.19 -0.12 5.51
C LEU A 55 -18.47 -1.59 5.85
N GLY A 56 -19.25 -1.84 6.90
CA GLY A 56 -19.66 -3.20 7.30
C GLY A 56 -21.11 -3.49 6.93
N PHE A 57 -21.34 -4.53 6.12
CA PHE A 57 -22.64 -5.18 6.02
C PHE A 57 -22.63 -6.42 6.93
N GLY A 58 -22.89 -6.22 8.23
CA GLY A 58 -23.04 -7.31 9.21
C GLY A 58 -21.88 -7.51 10.18
N ASP A 59 -20.71 -6.92 9.91
CA ASP A 59 -19.55 -6.93 10.82
C ASP A 59 -19.40 -5.61 11.59
N PRO A 60 -18.75 -5.61 12.78
CA PRO A 60 -18.39 -4.38 13.49
C PRO A 60 -17.52 -3.46 12.61
N PRO A 61 -17.60 -2.12 12.78
CA PRO A 61 -16.77 -1.20 12.01
C PRO A 61 -15.29 -1.49 12.23
N GLY A 62 -14.58 -1.89 11.18
CA GLY A 62 -13.13 -2.04 11.16
C GLY A 62 -12.42 -0.73 10.78
N VAL A 63 -11.09 -0.75 10.78
CA VAL A 63 -10.28 0.31 10.18
C VAL A 63 -9.82 -0.16 8.80
N THR A 64 -9.98 0.67 7.77
CA THR A 64 -9.54 0.38 6.40
C THR A 64 -9.19 1.64 5.63
N THR A 65 -8.35 1.50 4.62
CA THR A 65 -8.00 2.54 3.65
C THR A 65 -9.07 2.70 2.56
N SER A 66 -9.03 3.82 1.84
CA SER A 66 -9.77 3.97 0.59
C SER A 66 -8.93 3.48 -0.59
N ASN A 67 -8.32 4.37 -1.37
CA ASN A 67 -7.36 4.04 -2.41
C ASN A 67 -5.93 4.34 -1.90
N LEU A 68 -5.27 3.33 -1.33
CA LEU A 68 -3.87 3.44 -0.91
C LEU A 68 -2.93 3.18 -2.10
N TYR A 69 -2.02 4.11 -2.35
CA TYR A 69 -1.04 4.01 -3.43
C TYR A 69 0.24 4.77 -3.07
N LEU A 70 1.33 4.44 -3.76
CA LEU A 70 2.57 5.20 -3.74
C LEU A 70 2.56 6.23 -4.85
N LYS A 71 2.85 7.50 -4.53
CA LYS A 71 2.99 8.56 -5.53
C LYS A 71 4.21 8.26 -6.43
N ALA A 72 4.07 8.52 -7.72
CA ALA A 72 5.17 8.39 -8.67
C ALA A 72 6.28 9.39 -8.34
N GLY A 73 7.54 8.95 -8.48
CA GLY A 73 8.70 9.84 -8.45
C GLY A 73 9.04 10.36 -9.84
N ASP A 74 10.24 10.94 -9.96
CA ASP A 74 10.67 11.63 -11.19
C ASP A 74 11.32 10.70 -12.22
N LYS A 75 11.61 9.45 -11.85
CA LYS A 75 12.28 8.47 -12.71
C LYS A 75 11.29 7.56 -13.41
N THR A 76 11.54 7.31 -14.69
CA THR A 76 10.85 6.29 -15.46
C THR A 76 11.30 4.87 -15.05
N PRO A 77 10.49 3.83 -15.30
CA PRO A 77 10.89 2.44 -15.07
C PRO A 77 12.20 2.08 -15.78
N GLY A 78 12.41 2.53 -17.02
CA GLY A 78 13.65 2.26 -17.77
C GLY A 78 14.89 2.88 -17.13
N GLU A 79 14.78 4.10 -16.59
CA GLU A 79 15.88 4.74 -15.85
C GLU A 79 16.21 4.01 -14.54
N LEU A 80 15.19 3.49 -13.84
CA LEU A 80 15.39 2.69 -12.63
C LEU A 80 16.09 1.36 -12.94
N VAL A 81 15.63 0.64 -13.96
CA VAL A 81 16.23 -0.64 -14.40
C VAL A 81 17.68 -0.42 -14.84
N LYS A 82 17.95 0.59 -15.67
CA LYS A 82 19.30 0.92 -16.10
C LYS A 82 20.19 1.35 -14.93
N GLY A 83 19.65 2.12 -13.98
CA GLY A 83 20.37 2.57 -12.79
C GLY A 83 20.75 1.43 -11.84
N ALA A 84 20.00 0.33 -11.82
CA ALA A 84 20.29 -0.85 -11.03
C ALA A 84 21.39 -1.75 -11.64
N GLY A 85 21.67 -1.62 -12.95
CA GLY A 85 22.65 -2.43 -13.68
C GLY A 85 22.12 -3.83 -13.98
N LYS A 86 21.81 -4.64 -12.96
CA LYS A 86 21.15 -5.93 -13.13
C LYS A 86 20.25 -6.27 -11.95
N GLY A 87 19.22 -7.07 -12.18
CA GLY A 87 18.32 -7.49 -11.11
C GLY A 87 17.07 -8.20 -11.60
N LEU A 88 16.14 -8.41 -10.66
CA LEU A 88 14.84 -9.00 -10.92
C LEU A 88 13.79 -7.90 -11.01
N LEU A 89 13.19 -7.73 -12.19
CA LEU A 89 11.97 -6.94 -12.36
C LEU A 89 10.77 -7.81 -11.95
N VAL A 90 10.24 -7.56 -10.76
CA VAL A 90 9.05 -8.25 -10.23
C VAL A 90 7.81 -7.70 -10.93
N THR A 91 7.06 -8.58 -11.59
CA THR A 91 5.78 -8.22 -12.25
C THR A 91 4.57 -8.78 -11.52
N ASP A 92 4.77 -9.87 -10.78
CA ASP A 92 3.72 -10.58 -10.07
C ASP A 92 4.17 -11.00 -8.67
N MET A 93 3.24 -10.94 -7.74
CA MET A 93 3.42 -11.31 -6.34
C MET A 93 2.25 -12.18 -5.89
N PHE A 94 2.53 -13.21 -5.10
CA PHE A 94 1.51 -14.13 -4.59
C PHE A 94 1.81 -14.58 -3.16
N GLY A 95 0.74 -14.79 -2.39
CA GLY A 95 0.81 -15.27 -1.01
C GLY A 95 1.68 -14.42 -0.06
N PRO A 96 1.54 -13.08 -0.03
CA PRO A 96 2.30 -12.28 0.92
C PRO A 96 1.92 -12.64 2.37
N SER A 97 2.94 -12.73 3.22
CA SER A 97 2.83 -12.87 4.67
C SER A 97 3.56 -11.72 5.33
N ILE A 98 2.93 -11.10 6.32
CA ILE A 98 3.52 -10.02 7.10
C ILE A 98 3.27 -10.26 8.58
N ASN A 99 4.30 -10.09 9.40
CA ASN A 99 4.16 -9.98 10.84
C ASN A 99 4.12 -8.49 11.23
N PRO A 100 2.94 -7.94 11.60
CA PRO A 100 2.81 -6.52 11.88
C PRO A 100 3.54 -6.08 13.17
N ASN A 101 3.96 -7.01 14.03
CA ASN A 101 4.62 -6.68 15.29
C ASN A 101 6.10 -6.32 15.12
N ASN A 102 6.77 -6.92 14.14
CA ASN A 102 8.21 -6.73 13.91
C ASN A 102 8.55 -6.30 12.47
N GLY A 103 7.59 -6.37 11.55
CA GLY A 103 7.77 -6.00 10.15
C GLY A 103 8.26 -7.12 9.26
N ASP A 104 8.48 -8.34 9.77
CA ASP A 104 8.95 -9.46 8.95
C ASP A 104 7.96 -9.71 7.80
N TYR A 105 8.48 -9.67 6.59
CA TYR A 105 7.71 -9.81 5.36
C TYR A 105 8.27 -10.96 4.52
N SER A 106 7.38 -11.69 3.86
CA SER A 106 7.74 -12.74 2.90
C SER A 106 6.69 -12.87 1.83
N VAL A 107 7.10 -12.95 0.57
CA VAL A 107 6.19 -13.05 -0.58
C VAL A 107 6.81 -13.88 -1.70
N GLY A 108 6.01 -14.71 -2.34
CA GLY A 108 6.39 -15.38 -3.58
C GLY A 108 6.29 -14.41 -4.75
N VAL A 109 7.29 -14.42 -5.64
CA VAL A 109 7.36 -13.50 -6.78
C VAL A 109 7.70 -14.22 -8.08
N SER A 110 7.29 -13.61 -9.19
CA SER A 110 7.76 -13.94 -10.53
C SER A 110 7.97 -12.67 -11.34
N GLY A 111 8.77 -12.78 -12.41
CA GLY A 111 9.07 -11.67 -13.28
C GLY A 111 10.22 -11.97 -14.23
N PHE A 112 11.12 -11.01 -14.41
CA PHE A 112 12.17 -11.11 -15.41
C PHE A 112 13.52 -10.66 -14.86
N TRP A 113 14.55 -11.44 -15.13
CA TRP A 113 15.93 -11.00 -14.93
C TRP A 113 16.29 -9.97 -16.00
N PHE A 114 16.95 -8.89 -15.62
CA PHE A 114 17.48 -7.89 -16.54
C PHE A 114 18.97 -7.64 -16.29
N GLU A 115 19.69 -7.31 -17.35
CA GLU A 115 21.09 -6.88 -17.33
C GLU A 115 21.28 -5.69 -18.29
N ASP A 116 21.98 -4.66 -17.84
CA ASP A 116 22.27 -3.42 -18.58
C ASP A 116 21.04 -2.73 -19.19
N GLY A 117 19.88 -2.90 -18.56
CA GLY A 117 18.61 -2.33 -19.01
C GLY A 117 17.78 -3.23 -19.92
N GLU A 118 18.27 -4.41 -20.28
CA GLU A 118 17.59 -5.35 -21.18
C GLU A 118 17.12 -6.60 -20.44
N ILE A 119 15.94 -7.10 -20.81
CA ILE A 119 15.39 -8.34 -20.25
C ILE A 119 16.18 -9.53 -20.79
N ALA A 120 16.73 -10.34 -19.89
CA ALA A 120 17.53 -11.51 -20.24
C ALA A 120 16.67 -12.79 -20.31
N TYR A 121 15.92 -13.10 -19.25
CA TYR A 121 15.10 -14.31 -19.16
C TYR A 121 14.02 -14.22 -18.08
N PRO A 122 12.91 -14.99 -18.18
CA PRO A 122 11.89 -15.06 -17.14
C PRO A 122 12.40 -15.78 -15.88
N VAL A 123 11.90 -15.37 -14.72
CA VAL A 123 12.21 -15.94 -13.40
C VAL A 123 10.92 -16.23 -12.66
N SER A 124 10.84 -17.41 -12.05
CA SER A 124 9.71 -17.88 -11.25
C SER A 124 10.19 -18.64 -10.02
N GLU A 125 9.28 -18.93 -9.09
CA GLU A 125 9.55 -19.73 -7.88
C GLU A 125 10.60 -19.11 -6.94
N VAL A 126 10.59 -17.77 -6.83
CA VAL A 126 11.49 -17.03 -5.94
C VAL A 126 10.70 -16.40 -4.79
N THR A 127 11.31 -16.31 -3.61
CA THR A 127 10.77 -15.61 -2.45
C THR A 127 11.59 -14.35 -2.17
N ILE A 128 10.92 -13.23 -1.96
CA ILE A 128 11.51 -12.02 -1.36
C ILE A 128 11.10 -11.99 0.10
N ALA A 129 12.07 -11.86 1.01
CA ALA A 129 11.84 -11.73 2.43
C ALA A 129 12.78 -10.70 3.06
N GLY A 130 12.33 -10.06 4.14
CA GLY A 130 13.10 -9.05 4.88
C GLY A 130 12.28 -8.34 5.95
#